data_AF-A0A9E5NZF9-F1
#
_entry.id   AF-A0A9E5NZF9-F1
#
_cell.length_a   1.000
_cell.length_b   1.000
_cell.length_c   1.000
_cell.angle_alpha   90.00
_cell.angle_beta   90.00
_cell.angle_gamma   90.00
#
_symmetry.space_group_name_H-M   'P 1'
#
loop_
_entity.id
_entity.type
_entity.pdbx_description
1 polymer ?
#
loop_
_entity_poly.entity_id
_entity_poly.type
_entity_poly.pdbx_seq_one_letter_code
_entity_poly.pdbx_strand_id
1 'polypeptide(L)'
;STRMDEDWVVPDHVAQGRLERLIALVREIAAEINLAEVGKVAEVLVEKRARRGDLLQARTDTYKVVLIPGPEDWIGRYMRVALTGTSGATFTGFPVEP
;
A
#
# COMPACT_ATOMS: atom_id res chain seq x y z
N SER A 1 7.67 8.42 -44.32
CA SER A 1 7.87 8.24 -42.87
C SER A 1 7.85 9.63 -42.25
N THR A 2 6.75 10.01 -41.60
CA THR A 2 6.62 11.33 -40.95
C THR A 2 7.44 11.26 -39.67
N ARG A 3 8.62 11.89 -39.68
CA ARG A 3 9.41 12.11 -38.48
C ARG A 3 8.64 13.12 -37.63
N MET A 4 8.40 12.83 -36.35
CA MET A 4 7.77 13.80 -35.45
C MET A 4 8.67 15.04 -35.34
N ASP A 5 8.09 16.22 -35.41
CA ASP A 5 8.81 17.48 -35.27
C ASP A 5 9.52 17.53 -33.91
N GLU A 6 10.79 17.96 -33.90
CA GLU A 6 11.61 18.00 -32.67
C GLU A 6 10.97 18.88 -31.58
N ASP A 7 10.19 19.89 -31.99
CA ASP A 7 9.45 20.80 -31.11
C ASP A 7 8.30 20.12 -30.34
N TRP A 8 7.88 18.91 -30.73
CA TRP A 8 6.87 18.12 -30.01
C TRP A 8 7.46 17.29 -28.87
N VAL A 9 8.79 17.15 -28.82
CA VAL A 9 9.45 16.33 -27.82
C VAL A 9 9.69 17.16 -26.56
N VAL A 10 9.06 16.76 -25.45
CA VAL A 10 9.33 17.35 -24.14
C VAL A 10 10.73 16.89 -23.69
N PRO A 11 11.64 17.80 -23.30
CA PRO A 11 12.95 17.40 -22.80
C PRO A 11 12.85 16.46 -21.59
N ASP A 12 13.71 15.45 -21.53
CA ASP A 12 13.66 14.39 -20.51
C ASP A 12 13.62 14.93 -19.08
N HIS A 13 14.43 15.96 -18.78
CA HIS A 13 14.46 16.56 -17.43
C HIS A 13 13.12 17.22 -17.05
N VAL A 14 12.40 17.79 -18.02
CA VAL A 14 11.07 18.37 -17.80
C VAL A 14 10.03 17.28 -17.56
N ALA A 15 10.07 16.21 -18.37
CA ALA A 15 9.17 15.06 -18.22
C ALA A 15 9.39 14.37 -16.86
N GLN A 16 10.65 14.11 -16.50
CA GLN A 16 11.05 13.53 -15.22
C GLN A 16 10.63 14.42 -14.04
N GLY A 17 10.89 15.73 -14.10
CA GLY A 17 10.49 16.66 -13.04
C GLY A 17 8.97 16.81 -12.88
N ARG A 18 8.19 16.57 -13.95
CA ARG A 18 6.72 16.49 -13.86
C ARG A 18 6.28 15.20 -13.17
N LEU A 19 6.87 14.07 -13.56
CA LEU A 19 6.57 12.76 -13.00
C LEU A 19 6.87 12.71 -11.50
N GLU A 20 8.02 13.22 -11.07
CA GLU A 20 8.42 13.26 -9.66
C GLU A 20 7.43 14.06 -8.80
N ARG A 21 7.01 15.24 -9.26
CA ARG A 21 5.99 16.05 -8.57
C ARG A 21 4.64 15.34 -8.49
N LEU A 22 4.24 14.66 -9.57
CA LEU A 22 2.99 13.90 -9.58
C LEU A 22 3.06 12.71 -8.61
N ILE A 23 4.17 11.96 -8.60
CA ILE A 23 4.38 10.85 -7.67
C ILE A 23 4.34 11.35 -6.22
N ALA A 24 4.98 12.48 -5.92
CA ALA A 24 4.95 13.07 -4.58
C ALA A 24 3.51 13.41 -4.15
N LEU A 25 2.75 14.11 -5.01
CA LEU A 25 1.36 14.48 -4.73
C LEU A 25 0.46 13.25 -4.51
N VAL A 26 0.58 12.23 -5.36
CA VAL A 26 -0.21 11.00 -5.23
C VAL A 26 0.12 10.27 -3.93
N ARG A 27 1.39 10.25 -3.50
CA ARG A 27 1.80 9.65 -2.24
C ARG A 27 1.25 10.39 -1.03
N GLU A 28 1.20 11.72 -1.08
CA GLU A 28 0.60 12.55 -0.04
C GLU A 28 -0.89 12.24 0.12
N ILE A 29 -1.64 12.27 -0.98
CA ILE A 29 -3.07 11.93 -0.99
C ILE A 29 -3.31 10.50 -0.46
N ALA A 30 -2.51 9.53 -0.91
CA ALA A 30 -2.63 8.15 -0.45
C ALA A 30 -2.35 8.02 1.06
N ALA A 31 -1.39 8.78 1.60
CA ALA A 31 -1.09 8.78 3.02
C ALA A 31 -2.24 9.37 3.85
N GLU A 32 -2.89 10.44 3.39
CA GLU A 32 -4.07 11.03 4.05
C GLU A 32 -5.25 10.05 4.08
N ILE A 33 -5.55 9.42 2.94
CA ILE A 33 -6.60 8.39 2.83
C ILE A 33 -6.31 7.24 3.80
N ASN A 34 -5.07 6.74 3.80
CA ASN A 34 -4.70 5.62 4.64
C ASN A 34 -4.72 5.98 6.14
N LEU A 35 -4.33 7.20 6.50
CA LEU A 35 -4.41 7.68 7.88
C LEU A 35 -5.86 7.73 8.37
N ALA A 36 -6.79 8.15 7.51
CA ALA A 36 -8.22 8.17 7.82
C ALA A 36 -8.86 6.77 7.96
N GLU A 37 -8.14 5.70 7.61
CA GLU A 37 -8.56 4.30 7.81
C GLU A 37 -8.05 3.68 9.11
N VAL A 38 -7.06 4.29 9.77
CA VAL A 38 -6.59 3.86 11.09
C VAL A 38 -7.74 3.91 12.09
N GLY A 39 -7.88 2.86 12.89
CA GLY A 39 -8.97 2.65 13.85
C GLY A 39 -10.16 1.87 13.27
N LYS A 40 -10.25 1.68 11.94
CA LYS A 40 -11.29 0.85 11.33
C LYS A 40 -10.92 -0.63 11.37
N VAL A 41 -11.94 -1.48 11.28
CA VAL A 41 -11.78 -2.92 11.08
C VAL A 41 -11.89 -3.23 9.59
N ALA A 42 -10.92 -3.93 9.04
CA ALA A 42 -10.90 -4.40 7.66
C ALA A 42 -10.89 -5.92 7.60
N GLU A 43 -11.51 -6.50 6.58
CA GLU A 43 -11.28 -7.89 6.21
C GLU A 43 -9.99 -7.99 5.41
N VAL A 44 -9.16 -8.99 5.73
CA VAL A 44 -7.87 -9.21 5.08
C VAL A 44 -7.67 -10.69 4.75
N LEU A 45 -6.99 -10.98 3.64
CA LEU A 45 -6.44 -12.30 3.35
C LEU A 45 -5.00 -12.37 3.82
N VAL A 46 -4.67 -13.33 4.68
CA VAL A 46 -3.28 -13.57 5.12
C VAL A 46 -2.53 -14.34 4.03
N GLU A 47 -1.52 -13.73 3.41
CA GLU A 47 -0.87 -14.30 2.22
C GLU A 47 0.39 -15.10 2.56
N LYS A 48 1.20 -14.62 3.53
CA LYS A 48 2.55 -15.16 3.81
C LYS A 48 3.17 -14.56 5.07
N ARG A 49 4.34 -15.06 5.48
CA ARG A 49 5.25 -14.32 6.38
C ARG A 49 5.68 -12.99 5.77
N ALA A 50 5.79 -11.97 6.61
CA ALA A 50 6.40 -10.70 6.23
C ALA A 50 7.89 -10.89 5.90
N ARG A 51 8.45 -10.00 5.06
CA ARG A 51 9.87 -10.07 4.67
C ARG A 51 10.83 -9.85 5.84
N ARG A 52 10.38 -9.22 6.93
CA ARG A 52 11.19 -8.86 8.09
C ARG A 52 10.38 -9.09 9.37
N GLY A 53 11.02 -9.68 10.38
CA GLY A 53 10.42 -9.97 11.68
C GLY A 53 9.42 -11.13 11.64
N ASP A 54 8.70 -11.31 12.74
CA ASP A 54 7.80 -12.45 12.99
C ASP A 54 6.33 -12.17 12.64
N LEU A 55 6.09 -11.16 11.79
CA LEU A 55 4.74 -10.78 11.37
C LEU A 55 4.29 -11.56 10.14
N LEU A 56 2.98 -11.63 9.94
CA LEU A 56 2.35 -12.08 8.72
C LEU A 56 1.99 -10.87 7.85
N GLN A 57 2.08 -11.03 6.54
CA GLN A 57 1.63 -10.07 5.56
C GLN A 57 0.26 -10.50 5.04
N ALA A 58 -0.73 -9.63 5.22
CA ALA A 58 -2.07 -9.77 4.70
C ALA A 58 -2.39 -8.63 3.72
N ARG A 59 -3.49 -8.79 2.97
CA ARG A 59 -4.03 -7.74 2.10
C ARG A 59 -5.51 -7.54 2.29
N THR A 60 -5.94 -6.28 2.24
CA THR A 60 -7.36 -5.93 2.10
C THR A 60 -7.87 -6.27 0.69
N ASP A 61 -9.18 -6.20 0.50
CA ASP A 61 -9.85 -6.27 -0.81
C ASP A 61 -9.34 -5.21 -1.81
N THR A 62 -8.96 -4.04 -1.31
CA THR A 62 -8.32 -2.92 -2.03
C THR A 62 -6.81 -3.07 -2.16
N TYR A 63 -6.28 -4.28 -1.91
CA TYR A 63 -4.88 -4.66 -2.09
C TYR A 63 -3.86 -3.97 -1.17
N LYS A 64 -4.33 -3.23 -0.14
CA LYS A 64 -3.46 -2.56 0.84
C LYS A 64 -2.79 -3.60 1.71
N VAL A 65 -1.51 -3.40 2.01
CA VAL A 65 -0.73 -4.32 2.84
C VAL A 65 -1.03 -4.07 4.31
N VAL A 66 -1.31 -5.13 5.06
CA VAL A 66 -1.47 -5.11 6.51
C VAL A 66 -0.51 -6.11 7.14
N LEU A 67 0.30 -5.65 8.10
CA LEU A 67 1.16 -6.50 8.90
C LEU A 67 0.44 -6.86 10.20
N ILE A 68 0.30 -8.16 10.46
CA ILE A 68 -0.41 -8.68 11.64
C ILE A 68 0.47 -9.69 12.38
N PRO A 69 0.49 -9.70 13.72
CA PRO A 69 1.10 -10.78 14.48
C PRO A 69 0.18 -12.01 14.50
N GLY A 70 0.75 -13.21 14.50
CA GLY A 70 -0.02 -14.44 14.59
C GLY A 70 0.73 -15.70 14.10
N PRO A 71 0.14 -16.88 14.29
CA PRO A 71 0.69 -18.15 13.79
C PRO A 71 0.62 -18.26 12.26
N GLU A 72 1.59 -18.94 11.65
CA GLU A 72 1.62 -19.17 10.19
C GLU A 72 0.40 -19.91 9.66
N ASP A 73 -0.26 -20.69 10.52
CA ASP A 73 -1.44 -21.49 10.24
C ASP A 73 -2.62 -20.64 9.72
N TRP A 74 -2.56 -19.32 9.89
CA TRP A 74 -3.50 -18.35 9.35
C TRP A 74 -3.29 -18.04 7.87
N ILE A 75 -2.15 -18.36 7.27
CA ILE A 75 -1.90 -18.16 5.84
C ILE A 75 -2.97 -18.88 5.02
N GLY A 76 -3.55 -18.17 4.05
CA GLY A 76 -4.67 -18.61 3.23
C GLY A 76 -6.06 -18.33 3.83
N ARG A 77 -6.14 -17.75 5.02
CA ARG A 77 -7.42 -17.44 5.69
C ARG A 77 -7.77 -15.96 5.57
N TYR A 78 -9.08 -15.70 5.48
CA TYR A 78 -9.64 -14.37 5.70
C TYR A 78 -9.81 -14.11 7.19
N MET A 79 -9.48 -12.89 7.62
CA MET A 79 -9.57 -12.46 9.01
C MET A 79 -10.06 -11.02 9.10
N ARG A 80 -10.74 -10.69 10.20
CA ARG A 80 -11.07 -9.30 10.54
C ARG A 80 -9.94 -8.71 11.39
N VAL A 81 -9.42 -7.57 10.99
CA VAL A 81 -8.24 -6.93 11.60
C VAL A 81 -8.55 -5.46 11.88
N ALA A 82 -8.31 -5.02 13.11
CA ALA A 82 -8.30 -3.61 13.45
C ALA A 82 -6.99 -2.98 12.95
N LEU A 83 -7.10 -1.95 12.10
CA LEU A 83 -5.95 -1.20 11.59
C LEU A 83 -5.46 -0.24 12.68
N THR A 84 -4.27 -0.46 13.22
CA THR A 84 -3.74 0.28 14.38
C THR A 84 -2.77 1.39 14.01
N GLY A 85 -2.25 1.39 12.79
CA GLY A 85 -1.31 2.40 12.31
C GLY A 85 -0.95 2.20 10.85
N THR A 86 -0.22 3.15 10.28
CA THR A 86 0.25 3.06 8.89
C THR A 86 1.56 3.84 8.70
N SER A 87 2.42 3.34 7.81
CA SER A 87 3.61 4.05 7.31
C SER A 87 3.40 4.66 5.92
N GLY A 88 2.15 4.97 5.58
CA GLY A 88 1.74 5.57 4.32
C GLY A 88 1.26 4.55 3.29
N ALA A 89 1.96 3.43 3.11
CA ALA A 89 1.52 2.37 2.18
C ALA A 89 1.27 1.00 2.85
N THR A 90 1.71 0.85 4.10
CA THR A 90 1.62 -0.40 4.85
C THR A 90 0.96 -0.12 6.18
N PHE A 91 -0.12 -0.84 6.46
CA PHE A 91 -0.79 -0.82 7.76
C PHE A 91 -0.15 -1.81 8.72
N THR A 92 -0.29 -1.53 10.01
CA THR A 92 -0.19 -2.52 11.08
C THR A 92 -1.57 -2.78 11.64
N GLY A 93 -1.82 -3.97 12.15
CA GLY A 93 -3.10 -4.29 12.77
C GLY A 93 -3.06 -5.52 13.66
N PHE A 94 -4.16 -5.70 14.39
CA PHE A 94 -4.38 -6.87 15.23
C PHE A 94 -5.72 -7.52 14.88
N PRO A 95 -5.81 -8.86 14.85
CA PRO A 95 -7.08 -9.57 14.71
C PRO A 95 -8.08 -9.12 15.79
N VAL A 96 -9.35 -8.92 15.41
CA VAL A 96 -10.39 -8.53 16.37
C VAL A 96 -11.08 -9.72 17.02
N GLU A 97 -11.03 -10.91 16.41
CA GLU A 97 -11.57 -12.18 16.90
C GLU A 97 -10.66 -13.32 16.41
N PRO A 98 -10.48 -14.41 17.20
CA PRO A 98 -9.66 -15.58 16.82
C PRO A 98 -10.31 -16.48 15.76
#